data_AF-H5ZVG9-F1
#
_entry.id   AF-H5ZVG9-F1
#
_cell.length_a   1.000
_cell.length_b   1.000
_cell.length_c   1.000
_cell.angle_alpha   90.00
_cell.angle_beta   90.00
_cell.angle_gamma   90.00
#
_symmetry.space_group_name_H-M   'P 1'
#
loop_
_entity.id
_entity.type
_entity.pdbx_description
1 polymer ?
#
loop_
_entity_poly.entity_id
_entity_poly.type
_entity_poly.pdbx_seq_one_letter_code
_entity_poly.pdbx_strand_id
1 'polypeptide(L)' 'RKYGSVFTFYMGLKKAVVLTGYQTVKEALVNYADEFGERDVPAVAKEANLNTWYCVVKQGTSWKE' A
#
# COMPACT_ATOMS: atom_id res chain seq x y z
N ARG A 1 -5.69 3.22 -23.86
CA ARG A 1 -5.91 2.83 -22.44
C ARG A 1 -6.85 1.63 -22.44
N LYS A 2 -6.46 0.49 -21.85
CA LYS A 2 -7.24 -0.77 -21.93
C LYS A 2 -8.02 -1.13 -20.66
N TYR A 3 -7.54 -0.71 -19.49
CA TYR A 3 -8.07 -1.15 -18.19
C TYR A 3 -8.62 -0.01 -17.31
N GLY A 4 -8.61 1.23 -17.79
CA GLY A 4 -9.05 2.39 -17.01
C GLY A 4 -8.03 2.84 -15.96
N SER A 5 -8.49 3.74 -15.08
CA SER A 5 -7.67 4.39 -14.05
C SER A 5 -7.42 3.52 -12.82
N VAL A 6 -8.30 2.54 -12.58
CA VAL A 6 -8.24 1.58 -11.48
C VAL A 6 -8.36 0.19 -12.06
N PHE A 7 -7.39 -0.67 -11.81
CA PHE A 7 -7.46 -2.07 -12.26
C PHE A 7 -6.74 -3.00 -11.28
N THR A 8 -7.04 -4.29 -11.38
CA THR A 8 -6.38 -5.32 -10.57
C THR A 8 -5.27 -5.99 -11.36
N PHE A 9 -4.12 -6.18 -10.71
CA PHE A 9 -3.01 -7.00 -11.18
C PHE A 9 -2.75 -8.14 -10.20
N TYR A 10 -2.53 -9.36 -10.72
CA TYR A 10 -2.24 -10.54 -9.90
C TYR A 10 -0.72 -10.79 -9.89
N MET A 11 -0.11 -10.64 -8.72
CA MET A 11 1.28 -10.98 -8.44
C MET A 11 1.35 -12.39 -7.87
N GLY A 12 1.36 -13.41 -8.74
CA GLY A 12 1.21 -14.80 -8.33
C GLY A 12 -0.15 -15.02 -7.65
N LEU A 13 -0.14 -15.41 -6.38
CA LEU A 13 -1.37 -15.58 -5.56
C LEU A 13 -1.85 -14.27 -4.93
N LYS A 14 -1.04 -13.21 -4.94
CA LYS A 14 -1.40 -11.92 -4.34
C LYS A 14 -2.14 -11.04 -5.34
N LYS A 15 -3.27 -10.48 -4.92
CA LYS A 15 -4.03 -9.50 -5.69
C LYS A 15 -3.58 -8.09 -5.32
N ALA A 16 -3.18 -7.29 -6.30
CA ALA A 16 -2.81 -5.88 -6.13
C ALA A 16 -3.77 -4.99 -6.92
N VAL A 17 -4.19 -3.86 -6.35
CA VAL A 17 -4.97 -2.83 -7.05
C VAL A 17 -4.02 -1.73 -7.48
N VAL A 18 -4.04 -1.39 -8.77
CA VAL A 18 -3.21 -0.35 -9.36
C VAL A 18 -4.07 0.90 -9.58
N LEU A 19 -3.65 2.01 -8.97
CA LEU A 19 -4.26 3.33 -9.15
C LEU A 19 -3.40 4.14 -10.11
N THR A 20 -4.02 4.70 -11.14
CA THR A 20 -3.34 5.51 -12.16
C THR A 20 -4.09 6.80 -12.41
N GLY A 21 -3.33 7.85 -12.76
CA GLY A 21 -3.85 9.20 -12.97
C GLY A 21 -3.97 10.01 -11.69
N TYR A 22 -3.73 11.32 -11.80
CA TYR A 22 -3.64 12.24 -10.66
C TYR A 22 -4.92 12.25 -9.80
N GLN A 23 -6.10 12.32 -10.43
CA GLN A 23 -7.38 12.39 -9.72
C GLN A 23 -7.59 11.16 -8.83
N THR A 24 -7.40 9.96 -9.39
CA THR A 24 -7.55 8.68 -8.67
C THR A 24 -6.57 8.55 -7.51
N VAL A 25 -5.31 8.95 -7.74
CA VAL A 25 -4.26 8.87 -6.72
C VAL A 25 -4.51 9.88 -5.60
N LYS A 26 -4.92 11.11 -5.95
CA LYS A 26 -5.29 12.14 -4.97
C LYS A 26 -6.47 11.69 -4.12
N GLU A 27 -7.50 11.14 -4.75
CA GLU A 27 -8.68 10.66 -4.02
C GLU A 27 -8.30 9.56 -3.02
N ALA A 28 -7.55 8.55 -3.45
CA ALA A 28 -7.14 7.46 -2.56
C ALA A 28 -6.16 7.91 -1.45
N LEU A 29 -5.11 8.67 -1.79
CA LEU A 29 -4.04 8.98 -0.84
C LEU A 29 -4.29 10.23 0.01
N VAL A 30 -5.23 11.10 -0.37
CA VAL A 30 -5.53 12.35 0.35
C VAL A 30 -6.93 12.33 0.94
N ASN A 31 -7.96 12.02 0.15
CA ASN A 31 -9.33 12.05 0.65
C ASN A 31 -9.63 10.83 1.54
N TYR A 32 -9.05 9.67 1.22
CA TYR A 32 -9.18 8.41 1.96
C TYR A 32 -7.85 7.99 2.61
N ALA A 33 -7.12 8.96 3.15
CA ALA A 33 -5.76 8.75 3.65
C ALA A 33 -5.69 7.76 4.84
N ASP A 34 -6.74 7.67 5.65
CA ASP A 34 -6.79 6.73 6.78
C ASP A 34 -7.04 5.29 6.31
N GLU A 35 -7.82 5.08 5.25
CA GLU A 35 -8.09 3.78 4.64
C GLU A 35 -6.89 3.24 3.85
N PHE A 36 -6.12 4.13 3.20
CA PHE A 36 -4.92 3.77 2.42
C PHE A 36 -3.60 4.02 3.15
N GLY A 37 -3.65 4.35 4.45
CA GLY A 37 -2.47 4.65 5.26
C GLY A 37 -1.66 3.41 5.69
N GLU A 38 -2.23 2.22 5.57
CA GLU A 38 -1.57 0.96 5.89
C GLU A 38 -0.60 0.51 4.78
N ARG A 39 0.42 -0.27 5.16
CA ARG A 39 1.47 -0.74 4.24
C ARG A 39 1.54 -2.25 4.26
N ASP A 40 1.50 -2.90 3.09
CA ASP A 40 1.85 -4.33 3.00
C ASP A 40 3.37 -4.48 3.22
N VAL A 41 3.75 -5.39 4.11
CA VAL A 41 5.15 -5.69 4.40
C VAL A 41 5.57 -6.87 3.54
N PRO A 42 6.55 -6.72 2.63
CA PRO A 42 7.05 -7.82 1.81
C PRO A 42 7.48 -9.00 2.68
N ALA A 43 7.25 -10.23 2.22
CA ALA A 43 7.63 -11.44 2.96
C ALA A 43 9.12 -11.45 3.34
N VAL A 44 9.98 -11.02 2.42
CA VAL A 44 11.43 -10.87 2.64
C VAL A 44 11.74 -9.94 3.81
N ALA A 45 11.00 -8.85 3.98
CA ALA A 45 11.20 -7.92 5.10
C ALA A 45 10.76 -8.51 6.44
N LYS A 46 9.73 -9.38 6.44
CA LYS A 46 9.31 -10.13 7.63
C LYS A 46 10.36 -11.17 8.02
N GLU A 47 10.85 -11.94 7.05
CA GLU A 47 11.89 -12.98 7.25
C GLU A 47 13.19 -12.39 7.80
N ALA A 48 13.54 -11.18 7.38
CA ALA A 48 14.73 -10.47 7.85
C ALA A 48 14.53 -9.70 9.18
N ASN A 49 13.39 -9.86 9.88
CA ASN A 49 13.04 -9.12 11.11
C ASN A 49 13.16 -7.58 10.96
N LEU A 50 12.91 -7.07 9.75
CA LEU A 50 12.94 -5.63 9.45
C LEU A 50 11.62 -4.93 9.79
N ASN A 51 10.62 -5.67 10.26
CA ASN A 51 9.30 -5.16 10.61
C ASN A 51 9.26 -4.31 11.88
N THR A 52 10.27 -4.40 12.74
CA THR A 52 10.18 -3.85 14.11
C THR A 52 10.89 -2.52 14.29
N TRP A 53 11.84 -2.15 13.41
CA TRP A 53 12.81 -1.09 13.76
C TRP A 53 12.73 0.22 12.96
N TYR A 54 11.89 0.30 11.93
CA TYR A 54 11.77 1.52 11.11
C TYR A 54 10.34 2.01 10.99
N CYS A 55 10.18 3.34 10.98
CA CYS A 55 8.93 4.03 10.65
C CYS A 55 8.35 3.61 9.29
N VAL A 56 9.16 3.05 8.37
CA VAL A 56 8.77 2.59 7.04
C VAL A 56 7.91 1.31 7.09
N VAL A 57 8.11 0.44 8.08
CA VAL A 57 7.53 -0.92 8.11
C VAL A 57 6.46 -1.08 9.22
N LYS A 58 6.41 -0.15 10.17
CA LYS A 58 5.42 -0.14 11.24
C LYS A 58 4.00 0.11 10.71
N GLN A 59 3.03 -0.65 11.24
CA GLN A 59 1.60 -0.56 10.92
C GLN A 59 0.81 0.01 12.11
N GLY A 60 -0.39 0.54 11.86
CA GLY A 60 -1.31 1.00 12.91
C GLY A 60 -0.82 2.20 13.72
N THR A 61 -1.04 2.20 15.03
CA THR A 61 -0.68 3.32 15.92
C THR A 61 0.83 3.52 16.05
N SER A 62 1.62 2.47 15.84
CA SER A 62 3.06 2.49 16.07
C SER A 62 3.87 3.40 15.13
N TRP A 63 3.29 3.86 14.02
CA TRP A 63 3.90 4.87 13.13
C TRP A 63 3.30 6.28 13.31
N LYS A 64 2.09 6.37 13.89
CA LYS A 64 1.41 7.65 14.18
C LYS A 64 1.93 8.31 15.46
N GLU A 65 2.59 7.53 16.33
CA GLU A 65 3.29 7.97 17.55
C GLU A 65 4.68 8.55 17.30
#